data_AF-A0A7S3KXZ5-F1
#
_entry.id   AF-A0A7S3KXZ5-F1
#
_cell.length_a   1.000
_cell.length_b   1.000
_cell.length_c   1.000
_cell.angle_alpha   90.00
_cell.angle_beta   90.00
_cell.angle_gamma   90.00
#
_symmetry.space_group_name_H-M   'P 1'
#
loop_
_entity.id
_entity.type
_entity.pdbx_description
1 polymer ?
#
loop_
_entity_poly.entity_id
_entity_poly.type
_entity_poly.pdbx_seq_one_letter_code
_entity_poly.pdbx_strand_id
1 'polypeptide(L)'
;EKESDAGDDDSTEKKKASKTDNKDDDGKDDVEAKSTEDKEVDDQEKHQHAKNKIARPISLIPVPSFYEQDWKRVKLVHAELMSSSMQDFARRRTQEVVTEYNQVLRKSNELSERRTRLYGQLNALMQDNRKFVSQVQTNFRNEFNNAYSQWNQRRQDFESRRLQFYMPNRGHPQHRPNGTPLTK
;
A
#
# COMPACT_ATOMS: atom_id res chain seq x y z
N GLU A 1 36.13 28.04 -10.75
CA GLU A 1 34.84 28.55 -10.24
C GLU A 1 33.71 28.00 -11.08
N LYS A 2 32.64 27.54 -10.40
CA LYS A 2 31.28 27.23 -10.86
C LYS A 2 31.07 26.24 -12.03
N GLU A 3 30.89 24.98 -11.65
CA GLU A 3 29.81 24.14 -12.18
C GLU A 3 28.89 23.74 -11.01
N SER A 4 27.61 24.08 -11.13
CA SER A 4 26.49 23.79 -10.23
C SER A 4 25.25 24.06 -11.08
N ASP A 5 24.16 23.32 -11.08
CA ASP A 5 23.68 22.18 -10.31
C ASP A 5 22.38 21.79 -11.05
N ALA A 6 22.22 20.52 -11.42
CA ALA A 6 21.00 20.04 -12.05
C ALA A 6 20.04 19.62 -10.93
N GLY A 7 19.19 20.57 -10.52
CA GLY A 7 18.12 20.34 -9.56
C GLY A 7 16.94 19.60 -10.21
N ASP A 8 16.79 18.34 -9.82
CA ASP A 8 15.59 17.52 -9.94
C ASP A 8 14.75 17.76 -8.68
N ASP A 9 13.55 18.34 -8.83
CA ASP A 9 12.56 18.51 -7.73
C ASP A 9 11.18 18.05 -8.18
N ASP A 10 10.93 16.79 -7.83
CA ASP A 10 9.74 16.18 -7.26
C ASP A 10 8.39 16.94 -7.29
N SER A 11 7.39 16.20 -7.80
CA SER A 11 6.02 16.09 -7.31
C SER A 11 5.12 17.34 -7.15
N THR A 12 3.98 17.32 -7.87
CA THR A 12 2.68 17.42 -7.17
C THR A 12 1.53 16.84 -8.02
N GLU A 13 0.96 15.76 -7.48
CA GLU A 13 -0.34 15.19 -7.82
C GLU A 13 -1.46 16.25 -7.89
N LYS A 14 -2.31 16.17 -8.91
CA LYS A 14 -3.71 16.58 -8.81
C LYS A 14 -4.63 15.49 -9.33
N LYS A 15 -5.22 14.76 -8.37
CA LYS A 15 -6.46 14.00 -8.44
C LYS A 15 -7.50 14.67 -9.34
N LYS A 16 -8.14 13.90 -10.23
CA LYS A 16 -9.59 14.00 -10.46
C LYS A 16 -10.18 12.81 -11.22
N ALA A 17 -11.15 12.19 -10.53
CA ALA A 17 -12.38 11.58 -11.02
C ALA A 17 -12.27 10.36 -11.96
N SER A 18 -12.44 9.20 -11.31
CA SER A 18 -13.18 8.06 -11.83
C SER A 18 -14.49 8.47 -12.51
N LYS A 19 -14.67 8.07 -13.76
CA LYS A 19 -16.01 7.88 -14.35
C LYS A 19 -15.98 6.67 -15.28
N THR A 20 -16.34 5.53 -14.69
CA THR A 20 -16.84 4.34 -15.38
C THR A 20 -18.18 4.68 -16.02
N ASP A 21 -18.25 4.72 -17.34
CA ASP A 21 -19.49 4.58 -18.10
C ASP A 21 -19.36 3.28 -18.91
N ASN A 22 -19.69 2.17 -18.25
CA ASN A 22 -19.98 0.90 -18.90
C ASN A 22 -21.43 1.02 -19.43
N LYS A 23 -21.59 1.19 -20.74
CA LYS A 23 -22.84 0.89 -21.43
C LYS A 23 -22.60 -0.31 -22.32
N ASP A 24 -22.76 -1.47 -21.71
CA ASP A 24 -23.23 -2.66 -22.41
C ASP A 24 -24.70 -2.40 -22.79
N ASP A 25 -24.99 -2.30 -24.08
CA ASP A 25 -26.35 -2.45 -24.59
C ASP A 25 -26.29 -3.58 -25.63
N ASP A 26 -26.39 -4.78 -25.08
CA ASP A 26 -26.42 -6.04 -25.78
C ASP A 26 -27.82 -6.21 -26.36
N GLY A 27 -27.92 -6.21 -27.69
CA GLY A 27 -29.15 -6.48 -28.39
C GLY A 27 -29.61 -7.92 -28.15
N LYS A 28 -30.86 -8.09 -27.72
CA LYS A 28 -31.62 -9.33 -27.93
C LYS A 28 -33.12 -9.05 -27.97
N ASP A 29 -33.65 -9.05 -29.19
CA ASP A 29 -35.00 -9.54 -29.49
C ASP A 29 -35.12 -10.99 -28.98
N ASP A 30 -36.09 -11.28 -28.13
CA ASP A 30 -37.00 -12.40 -28.40
C ASP A 30 -38.32 -12.25 -27.61
N VAL A 31 -39.37 -12.68 -28.29
CA VAL A 31 -40.78 -12.55 -27.95
C VAL A 31 -41.21 -13.73 -27.08
N GLU A 32 -41.92 -13.52 -25.98
CA GLU A 32 -42.87 -14.53 -25.50
C GLU A 32 -44.04 -13.95 -24.69
N ALA A 33 -45.18 -14.62 -24.82
CA ALA A 33 -46.52 -14.08 -24.68
C ALA A 33 -47.22 -14.43 -23.35
N LYS A 34 -48.41 -13.81 -23.19
CA LYS A 34 -49.57 -14.15 -22.33
C LYS A 34 -49.44 -13.80 -20.84
N SER A 35 -50.46 -13.25 -20.17
CA SER A 35 -51.90 -13.47 -20.31
C SER A 35 -52.72 -12.31 -19.73
N THR A 36 -53.86 -12.01 -20.34
CA THR A 36 -54.97 -11.28 -19.74
C THR A 36 -55.99 -12.29 -19.24
N GLU A 37 -56.31 -12.23 -17.95
CA GLU A 37 -57.33 -13.06 -17.29
C GLU A 37 -58.75 -12.64 -17.71
N ASP A 38 -59.51 -13.66 -18.10
CA ASP A 38 -60.91 -13.97 -17.82
C ASP A 38 -61.90 -12.86 -17.47
N LYS A 39 -63.01 -12.84 -18.24
CA LYS A 39 -64.34 -12.92 -17.64
C LYS A 39 -65.41 -13.46 -18.60
N GLU A 40 -66.18 -14.38 -18.01
CA GLU A 40 -67.59 -14.69 -18.24
C GLU A 40 -67.96 -15.67 -19.36
N VAL A 41 -68.28 -16.89 -18.87
CA VAL A 41 -69.14 -17.90 -19.46
C VAL A 41 -70.59 -17.48 -19.22
N ASP A 42 -71.44 -17.48 -20.25
CA ASP A 42 -72.78 -18.06 -20.11
C ASP A 42 -73.36 -18.48 -21.47
N ASP A 43 -74.09 -19.58 -21.40
CA ASP A 43 -74.65 -20.42 -22.46
C ASP A 43 -75.66 -19.71 -23.37
N GLN A 44 -75.68 -20.06 -24.65
CA GLN A 44 -76.86 -20.72 -25.23
C GLN A 44 -76.63 -21.31 -26.63
N GLU A 45 -76.84 -22.62 -26.64
CA GLU A 45 -77.24 -23.54 -27.71
C GLU A 45 -77.46 -23.05 -29.16
N LYS A 46 -76.94 -23.92 -30.03
CA LYS A 46 -77.56 -24.49 -31.25
C LYS A 46 -77.30 -23.83 -32.61
N HIS A 47 -76.67 -24.69 -33.42
CA HIS A 47 -76.76 -24.78 -34.88
C HIS A 47 -75.92 -23.79 -35.69
N GLN A 48 -74.71 -24.20 -36.08
CA GLN A 48 -74.39 -24.62 -37.45
C GLN A 48 -72.87 -24.54 -37.71
N HIS A 49 -72.35 -25.64 -38.24
CA HIS A 49 -71.21 -25.78 -39.16
C HIS A 49 -69.92 -24.95 -39.01
N ALA A 50 -68.84 -25.70 -39.25
CA ALA A 50 -67.46 -25.28 -39.47
C ALA A 50 -66.70 -24.94 -38.18
N LYS A 51 -65.79 -25.87 -37.83
CA LYS A 51 -64.57 -25.56 -37.09
C LYS A 51 -64.00 -24.29 -37.73
N ASN A 52 -64.06 -23.14 -37.05
CA ASN A 52 -63.34 -21.94 -37.44
C ASN A 52 -61.85 -22.28 -37.36
N LYS A 53 -61.31 -22.86 -38.44
CA LYS A 53 -59.88 -23.01 -38.64
C LYS A 53 -59.37 -21.58 -38.75
N ILE A 54 -58.78 -21.08 -37.67
CA ILE A 54 -58.03 -19.83 -37.67
C ILE A 54 -56.96 -19.98 -38.76
N ALA A 55 -57.23 -19.44 -39.95
CA ALA A 55 -56.31 -19.46 -41.07
C ALA A 55 -55.17 -18.51 -40.71
N ARG A 56 -54.03 -19.07 -40.27
CA ARG A 56 -52.83 -18.27 -40.09
C ARG A 56 -52.48 -17.68 -41.47
N PRO A 57 -52.26 -16.36 -41.58
CA PRO A 57 -51.90 -15.77 -42.85
C PRO A 57 -50.63 -16.46 -43.37
N ILE A 58 -50.71 -16.95 -44.61
CA ILE A 58 -49.57 -17.59 -45.28
C ILE A 58 -48.54 -16.48 -45.51
N SER A 59 -47.38 -16.57 -44.84
CA SER A 59 -46.30 -15.62 -45.08
C SER A 59 -45.85 -15.74 -46.55
N LEU A 60 -45.92 -14.63 -47.30
CA LEU A 60 -45.42 -14.50 -48.67
C LEU A 60 -43.88 -14.45 -48.75
N ILE A 61 -43.18 -14.75 -47.65
CA ILE A 61 -41.73 -14.83 -47.64
C ILE A 61 -41.34 -16.10 -48.41
N PRO A 62 -40.56 -15.98 -49.50
CA PRO A 62 -40.11 -17.15 -50.24
C PRO A 62 -39.31 -18.06 -49.31
N VAL A 63 -39.67 -19.35 -49.30
CA VAL A 63 -38.89 -20.36 -48.58
C VAL A 63 -37.49 -20.38 -49.19
N PRO A 64 -36.43 -20.12 -48.39
CA PRO A 64 -35.09 -20.04 -48.94
C PRO A 64 -34.70 -21.37 -49.56
N SER A 65 -34.04 -21.31 -50.71
CA SER A 65 -33.50 -22.51 -51.34
C SER A 65 -32.48 -23.20 -50.42
N PHE A 66 -32.28 -24.51 -50.59
CA PHE A 66 -31.28 -25.25 -49.81
C PHE A 66 -29.89 -24.59 -49.85
N TYR A 67 -29.47 -24.12 -51.03
CA TYR A 67 -28.22 -23.40 -51.22
C TYR A 67 -28.13 -22.14 -50.34
N GLU A 68 -29.21 -21.38 -50.26
CA GLU A 68 -29.25 -20.13 -49.51
C GLU A 68 -29.24 -20.35 -47.99
N GLN A 69 -29.89 -21.44 -47.54
CA GLN A 69 -29.83 -21.88 -46.14
C GLN A 69 -28.43 -22.36 -45.78
N ASP A 70 -27.81 -23.17 -46.64
CA ASP A 70 -26.47 -23.71 -46.40
C ASP A 70 -25.40 -22.62 -46.45
N TRP A 71 -25.51 -21.67 -47.39
CA TRP A 71 -24.64 -20.51 -47.44
C TRP A 71 -24.71 -19.64 -46.18
N LYS A 72 -25.94 -19.40 -45.66
CA LYS A 72 -26.12 -18.71 -44.37
C LYS A 72 -25.50 -19.49 -43.22
N ARG A 73 -25.67 -20.81 -43.20
CA ARG A 73 -25.05 -21.69 -42.19
C ARG A 73 -23.53 -21.63 -42.24
N VAL A 74 -22.93 -21.73 -43.42
CA VAL A 74 -21.46 -21.63 -43.60
C VAL A 74 -20.93 -20.28 -43.11
N LYS A 75 -21.64 -19.18 -43.42
CA LYS A 75 -21.28 -17.85 -42.92
C LYS A 75 -21.32 -17.77 -41.39
N LEU A 76 -22.34 -18.33 -40.76
CA LEU A 76 -22.45 -18.37 -39.30
C LEU A 76 -21.29 -19.17 -38.68
N VAL A 77 -21.01 -20.37 -39.20
CA VAL A 77 -19.90 -21.20 -38.73
C VAL A 77 -18.55 -20.47 -38.91
N HIS A 78 -18.34 -19.80 -40.04
CA HIS A 78 -17.12 -19.04 -40.28
C HIS A 78 -16.98 -17.86 -39.30
N ALA A 79 -18.06 -17.12 -39.06
CA ALA A 79 -18.07 -16.02 -38.11
C ALA A 79 -17.79 -16.51 -36.67
N GLU A 80 -18.41 -17.62 -36.28
CA GLU A 80 -18.18 -18.27 -34.98
C GLU A 80 -16.73 -18.73 -34.82
N LEU A 81 -16.16 -19.37 -35.85
CA LEU A 81 -14.77 -19.79 -35.85
C LEU A 81 -13.80 -18.62 -35.69
N MET A 82 -14.03 -17.52 -36.41
CA MET A 82 -13.20 -16.31 -36.30
C MET A 82 -13.33 -15.66 -34.93
N SER A 83 -14.56 -15.56 -34.40
CA SER A 83 -14.80 -15.02 -33.06
C SER A 83 -14.12 -15.87 -31.98
N SER A 84 -14.27 -17.20 -32.03
CA SER A 84 -13.63 -18.13 -31.09
C SER A 84 -12.11 -18.02 -31.14
N SER A 85 -11.54 -18.01 -32.34
CA SER A 85 -10.09 -17.83 -32.56
C SER A 85 -9.56 -16.56 -31.90
N MET A 86 -10.24 -15.43 -32.11
CA MET A 86 -9.84 -14.15 -31.53
C MET A 86 -9.99 -14.15 -30.02
N GLN A 87 -11.07 -14.71 -29.48
CA GLN A 87 -11.30 -14.80 -28.04
C GLN A 87 -10.26 -15.68 -27.35
N ASP A 88 -9.92 -16.84 -27.93
CA ASP A 88 -8.92 -17.75 -27.37
C ASP A 88 -7.53 -17.12 -27.38
N PHE A 89 -7.16 -16.42 -28.46
CA PHE A 89 -5.92 -15.67 -28.51
C PHE A 89 -5.88 -14.57 -27.44
N ALA A 90 -6.94 -13.79 -27.30
CA ALA A 90 -7.04 -12.74 -26.29
C ALA A 90 -6.94 -13.30 -24.86
N ARG A 91 -7.61 -14.43 -24.59
CA ARG A 91 -7.53 -15.14 -23.29
C ARG A 91 -6.12 -15.61 -22.98
N ARG A 92 -5.42 -16.23 -23.94
CA ARG A 92 -4.03 -16.66 -23.76
C ARG A 92 -3.12 -15.46 -23.49
N ARG A 93 -3.25 -14.40 -24.29
CA ARG A 93 -2.42 -13.21 -24.15
C ARG A 93 -2.63 -12.51 -22.81
N THR A 94 -3.87 -12.38 -22.36
CA THR A 94 -4.18 -11.80 -21.05
C THR A 94 -3.61 -12.65 -19.92
N GLN A 95 -3.73 -13.98 -20.01
CA GLN A 95 -3.14 -14.89 -19.03
C GLN A 95 -1.61 -14.75 -18.96
N GLU A 96 -0.92 -14.70 -20.09
CA GLU A 96 0.54 -14.47 -20.14
C GLU A 96 0.93 -13.17 -19.43
N VAL A 97 0.30 -12.04 -19.81
CA VAL A 97 0.59 -10.73 -19.22
C VAL A 97 0.31 -10.71 -17.73
N VAL A 98 -0.77 -11.35 -17.27
CA VAL A 98 -1.08 -11.47 -15.84
C VAL A 98 -0.02 -12.29 -15.12
N THR A 99 0.46 -13.39 -15.71
CA THR A 99 1.53 -14.20 -15.11
C THR A 99 2.85 -13.43 -15.02
N GLU A 100 3.23 -12.71 -16.08
CA GLU A 100 4.43 -11.86 -16.10
C GLU A 100 4.34 -10.75 -15.05
N TYR A 101 3.19 -10.04 -15.01
CA TYR A 101 2.93 -9.00 -14.02
C TYR A 101 3.07 -9.53 -12.60
N ASN A 102 2.45 -10.67 -12.29
CA ASN A 102 2.51 -11.26 -10.97
C ASN A 102 3.93 -11.69 -10.58
N GLN A 103 4.74 -12.18 -11.54
CA GLN A 103 6.14 -12.50 -11.29
C GLN A 103 6.97 -11.24 -10.99
N VAL A 104 6.77 -10.17 -11.76
CA VAL A 104 7.46 -8.89 -11.55
C VAL A 104 7.07 -8.27 -10.22
N LEU A 105 5.78 -8.32 -9.86
CA LEU A 105 5.28 -7.82 -8.58
C LEU A 105 5.93 -8.54 -7.40
N ARG A 106 6.05 -9.87 -7.44
CA ARG A 106 6.74 -10.65 -6.40
C ARG A 106 8.20 -10.20 -6.25
N LYS A 107 8.94 -10.08 -7.36
CA LYS A 107 10.33 -9.60 -7.34
C LYS A 107 10.43 -8.16 -6.80
N SER A 108 9.48 -7.30 -7.14
CA SER A 108 9.42 -5.92 -6.64
C SER A 108 9.24 -5.89 -5.12
N ASN A 109 8.33 -6.71 -4.59
CA ASN A 109 8.12 -6.84 -3.15
C ASN A 109 9.36 -7.38 -2.44
N GLU A 110 10.00 -8.42 -2.96
CA GLU A 110 11.24 -8.98 -2.41
C GLU A 110 12.37 -7.93 -2.35
N LEU A 111 12.52 -7.11 -3.41
CA LEU A 111 13.50 -6.02 -3.42
C LEU A 111 13.16 -4.93 -2.40
N SER A 112 11.88 -4.59 -2.26
CA SER A 112 11.41 -3.61 -1.27
C SER A 112 11.65 -4.08 0.18
N GLU A 113 11.37 -5.34 0.46
CA GLU A 113 11.65 -5.96 1.77
C GLU A 113 13.14 -5.97 2.06
N ARG A 114 13.97 -6.38 1.08
CA ARG A 114 15.44 -6.37 1.21
C ARG A 114 15.97 -4.97 1.46
N ARG A 115 15.46 -3.97 0.73
CA ARG A 115 15.80 -2.55 0.94
C ARG A 115 15.48 -2.15 2.39
N THR A 116 14.27 -2.41 2.85
CA THR A 116 13.82 -2.07 4.21
C THR A 116 14.70 -2.71 5.28
N ARG A 117 15.05 -3.99 5.10
CA ARG A 117 15.97 -4.71 6.00
C ARG A 117 17.36 -4.07 6.05
N LEU A 118 17.92 -3.69 4.90
CA LEU A 118 19.24 -3.05 4.83
C LEU A 118 19.23 -1.67 5.50
N TYR A 119 18.18 -0.86 5.31
CA TYR A 119 18.03 0.40 6.03
C TYR A 119 17.91 0.20 7.54
N GLY A 120 17.16 -0.82 7.98
CA GLY A 120 17.09 -1.20 9.39
C GLY A 120 18.45 -1.58 9.98
N GLN A 121 19.23 -2.39 9.26
CA GLN A 121 20.58 -2.78 9.66
C GLN A 121 21.55 -1.58 9.71
N LEU A 122 21.51 -0.71 8.70
CA LEU A 122 22.33 0.50 8.67
C LEU A 122 22.01 1.42 9.86
N ASN A 123 20.73 1.64 10.14
CA ASN A 123 20.30 2.46 11.27
C ASN A 123 20.73 1.87 12.61
N ALA A 124 20.62 0.54 12.78
CA ALA A 124 21.10 -0.13 13.98
C ALA A 124 22.62 0.08 14.17
N LEU A 125 23.41 -0.15 13.11
CA LEU A 125 24.86 0.05 13.14
C LEU A 125 25.25 1.52 13.43
N MET A 126 24.53 2.47 12.84
CA MET A 126 24.73 3.89 13.14
C MET A 126 24.43 4.22 14.60
N GLN A 127 23.36 3.66 15.17
CA GLN A 127 23.02 3.87 16.58
C GLN A 127 24.08 3.26 17.51
N ASP A 128 24.56 2.05 17.20
CA ASP A 128 25.58 1.39 17.99
C ASP A 128 26.92 2.13 17.92
N ASN A 129 27.32 2.63 16.74
CA ASN A 129 28.48 3.50 16.61
C ASN A 129 28.35 4.80 17.41
N ARG A 130 27.18 5.45 17.39
CA ARG A 130 26.93 6.66 18.21
C ARG A 130 27.06 6.37 19.70
N LYS A 131 26.49 5.25 20.17
CA LYS A 131 26.61 4.81 21.57
C LYS A 131 28.07 4.53 21.92
N PHE A 132 28.80 3.82 21.06
CA PHE A 132 30.21 3.51 21.28
C PHE A 132 31.06 4.78 21.40
N VAL A 133 30.91 5.73 20.47
CA VAL A 133 31.62 7.01 20.53
C VAL A 133 31.28 7.78 21.82
N SER A 134 30.00 7.84 22.19
CA SER A 134 29.55 8.48 23.42
C SER A 134 30.13 7.82 24.67
N GLN A 135 30.20 6.49 24.70
CA GLN A 135 30.83 5.73 25.78
C GLN A 135 32.31 6.05 25.90
N VAL A 136 33.06 6.03 24.78
CA VAL A 136 34.49 6.36 24.77
C VAL A 136 34.72 7.79 25.27
N GLN A 137 33.93 8.76 24.80
CA GLN A 137 34.03 10.15 25.26
C GLN A 137 33.74 10.28 26.77
N THR A 138 32.71 9.57 27.25
CA THR A 138 32.33 9.60 28.67
C THR A 138 33.41 8.95 29.53
N ASN A 139 33.94 7.79 29.11
CA ASN A 139 35.02 7.10 29.82
C ASN A 139 36.28 7.96 29.88
N PHE A 140 36.71 8.53 28.75
CA PHE A 140 37.85 9.43 28.70
C PHE A 140 37.68 10.64 29.64
N ARG A 141 36.51 11.28 29.60
CA ARG A 141 36.20 12.42 30.47
C ARG A 141 36.24 12.02 31.95
N ASN A 142 35.70 10.86 32.30
CA ASN A 142 35.71 10.35 33.66
C ASN A 142 37.13 10.04 34.14
N GLU A 143 37.94 9.36 33.32
CA GLU A 143 39.34 9.07 33.64
C GLU A 143 40.16 10.34 33.81
N PHE A 144 40.01 11.31 32.90
CA PHE A 144 40.67 12.60 32.99
C PHE A 144 40.28 13.35 34.27
N ASN A 145 38.98 13.44 34.57
CA ASN A 145 38.49 14.10 35.78
C ASN A 145 38.98 13.40 37.05
N ASN A 146 39.00 12.07 37.07
CA ASN A 146 39.51 11.29 38.19
C ASN A 146 41.01 11.55 38.41
N ALA A 147 41.81 11.52 37.35
CA ALA A 147 43.24 11.81 37.42
C ALA A 147 43.51 13.26 37.88
N TYR A 148 42.77 14.22 37.33
CA TYR A 148 42.86 15.63 37.72
C TYR A 148 42.46 15.82 39.19
N SER A 149 41.37 15.19 39.65
CA SER A 149 40.93 15.24 41.04
C SER A 149 41.98 14.66 42.00
N GLN A 150 42.56 13.51 41.67
CA GLN A 150 43.63 12.91 42.47
C GLN A 150 44.87 13.81 42.53
N TRP A 151 45.26 14.40 41.41
CA TRP A 151 46.38 15.36 41.38
C TRP A 151 46.09 16.58 42.25
N ASN A 152 44.88 17.15 42.14
CA ASN A 152 44.49 18.34 42.88
C ASN A 152 44.43 18.04 44.39
N GLN A 153 43.94 16.87 44.77
CA GLN A 153 43.97 16.40 46.17
C GLN A 153 45.40 16.26 46.68
N ARG A 154 46.29 15.59 45.95
CA ARG A 154 47.71 15.47 46.33
C ARG A 154 48.40 16.84 46.46
N ARG A 155 48.05 17.78 45.59
CA ARG A 155 48.55 19.15 45.66
C ARG A 155 48.06 19.86 46.92
N GLN A 156 46.77 19.76 47.24
CA GLN A 156 46.20 20.34 48.48
C GLN A 156 46.81 19.69 49.73
N ASP A 157 47.01 18.38 49.73
CA ASP A 157 47.67 17.64 50.81
C ASP A 157 49.13 18.10 50.99
N PHE A 158 49.84 18.33 49.88
CA PHE A 158 51.20 18.88 49.93
C PHE A 158 51.23 20.31 50.47
N GLU A 159 50.35 21.20 49.96
CA GLU A 159 50.26 22.59 50.43
C GLU A 159 49.86 22.67 51.90
N SER A 160 48.92 21.84 52.37
CA SER A 160 48.50 21.78 53.77
C SER A 160 49.59 21.24 54.70
N ARG A 161 50.30 20.16 54.31
CA ARG A 161 51.47 19.67 55.05
C ARG A 161 52.58 20.71 55.11
N ARG A 162 52.84 21.40 54.00
CA ARG A 162 53.80 22.50 53.93
C ARG A 162 53.40 23.63 54.88
N LEU A 163 52.12 24.01 54.89
CA LEU A 163 51.60 25.03 55.80
C LEU A 163 51.70 24.60 57.28
N GLN A 164 51.40 23.34 57.60
CA GLN A 164 51.59 22.79 58.95
C GLN A 164 53.06 22.81 59.37
N PHE A 165 54.01 22.55 58.47
CA PHE A 165 55.44 22.64 58.78
C PHE A 165 55.87 24.08 59.09
N TYR A 166 55.39 25.08 58.32
CA TYR A 166 55.75 26.49 58.55
C TYR A 166 54.90 27.18 59.63
N MET A 167 53.73 26.64 59.96
CA MET A 167 52.85 27.13 61.03
C MET A 167 52.28 25.94 61.85
N PRO A 168 53.09 25.29 62.70
CA PRO A 168 52.70 24.07 63.41
C PRO A 168 51.56 24.25 64.42
N ASN A 169 51.18 25.49 64.72
CA ASN A 169 50.23 25.85 65.77
C ASN A 169 49.46 27.15 65.46
N ARG A 170 48.82 27.25 64.29
CA ARG A 170 47.63 28.11 64.20
C ARG A 170 46.43 27.22 64.48
N GLY A 171 45.92 27.38 65.71
CA GLY A 171 44.99 26.51 66.38
C GLY A 171 43.89 25.93 65.50
N HIS A 172 43.57 24.67 65.79
CA HIS A 172 42.21 24.18 65.71
C HIS A 172 41.22 25.33 65.97
N PRO A 173 40.20 25.55 65.11
CA PRO A 173 39.03 26.25 65.57
C PRO A 173 38.49 25.36 66.70
N GLN A 174 38.72 25.76 67.95
CA GLN A 174 37.89 25.25 69.03
C GLN A 174 36.46 25.46 68.56
N HIS A 175 35.71 24.37 68.47
CA HIS A 175 34.26 24.38 68.53
C HIS A 175 33.88 25.39 69.61
N ARG A 176 33.41 26.58 69.22
CA ARG A 176 32.68 27.43 70.15
C ARG A 176 31.37 26.71 70.39
N PRO A 177 31.05 26.28 71.62
CA PRO A 177 29.71 25.84 71.90
C PRO A 177 28.82 27.08 71.80
N ASN A 178 27.81 26.99 70.94
CA ASN A 178 26.74 27.98 70.87
C ASN A 178 26.14 28.17 72.27
N GLY A 179 26.15 29.40 72.79
CA GLY A 179 25.31 29.78 73.92
C GLY A 179 26.03 30.53 75.04
N THR A 180 26.22 31.83 74.85
CA THR A 180 26.16 32.79 75.96
C THR A 180 25.47 34.05 75.46
N PRO A 181 24.25 34.36 75.94
CA PRO A 181 23.62 35.64 75.63
C PRO A 181 24.28 36.74 76.46
N LEU A 182 24.61 37.86 75.81
CA LEU A 182 24.93 39.10 76.53
C LEU A 182 23.71 39.49 77.37
N THR A 183 23.89 39.57 78.68
CA THR A 183 22.92 40.20 79.58
C THR A 183 23.47 41.55 79.99
N LYS A 184 22.65 42.57 79.66
CA LYS A 184 22.54 43.96 80.13
C LYS A 184 23.82 44.81 80.22
#